data_AF-A0A0G4PSE0-F1
#
_entry.id   AF-A0A0G4PSE0-F1
#
_cell.length_a   1.000
_cell.length_b   1.000
_cell.length_c   1.000
_cell.angle_alpha   90.00
_cell.angle_beta   90.00
_cell.angle_gamma   90.00
#
_symmetry.space_group_name_H-M   'P 1'
#
loop_
_entity.id
_entity.type
_entity.pdbx_description
1 polymer ?
#
loop_
_entity_poly.entity_id
_entity_poly.type
_entity_poly.pdbx_seq_one_letter_code
_entity_poly.pdbx_strand_id
1 'polypeptide(L)'
;MDGEAAWSTDELVVVNKRLLGNFIVGLQLNNTIPKCVLLQLGAKYYGLHRGPTRCSQVELDPRILSGSDFYYDEDYLQAFAKKHQIGWNTTRPSHIAGLVPDPATIICYPLAICIVSDRSKSKTFDVSDDSLFAWGKFWAKLTEHFRMPWTGPDTSDDASYETMTITHDPPRGYGPLGGLRFRFRLARWAKRLEVQKAWAEIAEKGGFRDIDRVFGFADLSIAMNFLIEISGKPSLNVNRAD
;
A
#
# COMPACT_ATOMS: atom_id res chain seq x y z
N MET A 1 -23.26 7.44 11.93
CA MET A 1 -22.27 8.51 11.72
C MET A 1 -21.00 7.81 11.33
N ASP A 2 -20.70 7.96 10.05
CA ASP A 2 -19.78 7.14 9.30
C ASP A 2 -18.36 7.31 9.81
N GLY A 3 -17.59 6.21 9.79
CA GLY A 3 -16.17 6.20 10.09
C GLY A 3 -15.39 6.93 9.01
N GLU A 4 -15.60 8.24 8.90
CA GLU A 4 -14.73 9.12 8.15
C GLU A 4 -13.32 8.92 8.73
N ALA A 5 -12.48 8.28 7.92
CA ALA A 5 -11.05 8.34 8.09
C ALA A 5 -10.69 9.80 8.40
N ALA A 6 -9.74 10.00 9.30
CA ALA A 6 -9.33 11.28 9.89
C ALA A 6 -9.09 12.46 8.93
N TRP A 7 -9.20 12.23 7.62
CA TRP A 7 -9.01 13.15 6.52
C TRP A 7 -9.94 12.69 5.39
N SER A 8 -10.72 13.60 4.80
CA SER A 8 -11.38 13.29 3.53
C SER A 8 -10.27 13.06 2.49
N THR A 9 -10.40 12.01 1.68
CA THR A 9 -9.43 11.70 0.63
C THR A 9 -9.16 12.90 -0.27
N ASP A 10 -10.16 13.75 -0.46
CA ASP A 10 -10.11 14.95 -1.31
C ASP A 10 -9.20 16.04 -0.73
N GLU A 11 -9.24 16.29 0.58
CA GLU A 11 -8.36 17.27 1.22
C GLU A 11 -6.90 16.85 1.13
N LEU A 12 -6.60 15.57 1.37
CA LEU A 12 -5.24 15.03 1.21
C LEU A 12 -4.75 15.15 -0.23
N VAL A 13 -5.63 14.91 -1.21
CA VAL A 13 -5.30 15.09 -2.62
C VAL A 13 -4.94 16.55 -2.91
N VAL A 14 -5.73 17.51 -2.42
CA VAL A 14 -5.44 18.95 -2.60
C VAL A 14 -4.11 19.35 -1.94
N VAL A 15 -3.86 18.90 -0.71
CA VAL A 15 -2.62 19.22 0.01
C VAL A 15 -1.41 18.65 -0.71
N ASN A 16 -1.42 17.36 -1.08
CA ASN A 16 -0.30 16.72 -1.77
C ASN A 16 -0.03 17.37 -3.14
N LYS A 17 -1.09 17.71 -3.90
CA LYS A 17 -0.98 18.47 -5.16
C LYS A 17 -0.27 19.80 -4.97
N ARG A 18 -0.67 20.57 -3.96
CA ARG A 18 -0.06 21.88 -3.66
C ARG A 18 1.39 21.73 -3.24
N LEU A 19 1.73 20.74 -2.42
CA LEU A 19 3.11 20.48 -2.00
C LEU A 19 4.00 20.16 -3.21
N LEU A 20 3.58 19.25 -4.09
CA LEU A 20 4.32 18.90 -5.29
C LEU A 20 4.47 20.09 -6.26
N GLY A 21 3.37 20.81 -6.51
CA GLY A 21 3.38 22.00 -7.36
C GLY A 21 4.30 23.10 -6.84
N ASN A 22 4.23 23.41 -5.54
CA ASN A 22 5.08 24.42 -4.91
C ASN A 22 6.55 24.04 -4.97
N PHE A 23 6.87 22.76 -4.73
CA PHE A 23 8.24 22.26 -4.82
C PHE A 23 8.81 22.44 -6.24
N ILE A 24 8.06 22.05 -7.26
CA ILE A 24 8.46 22.19 -8.68
C ILE A 24 8.65 23.66 -9.06
N VAL A 25 7.72 24.54 -8.68
CA VAL A 25 7.85 25.98 -8.91
C VAL A 25 9.09 26.54 -8.20
N GLY A 26 9.36 26.10 -6.97
CA GLY A 26 10.56 26.47 -6.22
C GLY A 26 11.86 26.11 -6.96
N LEU A 27 11.94 24.91 -7.55
CA LEU A 27 13.10 24.49 -8.36
C LEU A 27 13.32 25.42 -9.57
N GLN A 28 12.24 25.88 -10.21
CA GLN A 28 12.33 26.81 -11.33
C GLN A 28 12.80 28.19 -10.91
N LEU A 29 12.24 28.72 -9.81
CA LEU A 29 12.61 30.04 -9.28
C LEU A 29 14.08 30.09 -8.83
N ASN A 30 14.59 28.99 -8.29
CA ASN A 30 15.98 28.89 -7.84
C ASN A 30 16.96 28.46 -8.96
N ASN A 31 16.47 28.23 -10.18
CA ASN A 31 17.25 27.72 -11.30
C ASN A 31 18.03 26.40 -11.00
N THR A 32 17.49 25.57 -10.10
CA THR A 32 18.08 24.28 -9.68
C THR A 32 17.32 23.12 -10.30
N ILE A 33 17.20 23.12 -11.62
CA ILE A 33 16.48 22.06 -12.36
C ILE A 33 17.32 20.76 -12.34
N PRO A 34 16.79 19.64 -11.81
CA PRO A 34 17.52 18.37 -11.75
C PRO A 34 17.56 17.69 -13.13
N LYS A 35 18.56 16.82 -13.36
CA LYS A 35 18.67 16.04 -14.60
C LYS A 35 17.59 14.96 -14.76
N CYS A 36 17.06 14.48 -13.64
CA CYS A 36 16.02 13.45 -13.58
C CYS A 36 15.19 13.66 -12.30
N VAL A 37 13.88 13.45 -12.39
CA VAL A 37 12.97 13.44 -11.24
C VAL A 37 12.41 12.04 -11.03
N LEU A 38 12.32 11.58 -9.79
CA LEU A 38 11.66 10.32 -9.45
C LEU A 38 10.46 10.59 -8.57
N LEU A 39 9.33 9.97 -8.90
CA LEU A 39 8.10 10.02 -8.13
C LEU A 39 7.76 8.63 -7.61
N GLN A 40 7.73 8.51 -6.28
CA GLN A 40 7.24 7.30 -5.64
C GLN A 40 5.72 7.34 -5.57
N LEU A 41 5.10 6.35 -6.20
CA LEU A 41 3.67 6.05 -6.14
C LEU A 41 3.44 4.86 -5.19
N GLY A 42 2.40 4.06 -5.43
CA GLY A 42 2.13 2.87 -4.63
C GLY A 42 1.03 2.00 -5.23
N ALA A 43 0.76 0.86 -4.57
CA ALA A 43 -0.18 -0.17 -5.03
C ALA A 43 -1.62 0.32 -5.28
N LYS A 44 -2.02 1.44 -4.68
CA LYS A 44 -3.33 2.06 -4.94
C LYS A 44 -3.51 2.46 -6.41
N TYR A 45 -2.41 2.68 -7.14
CA TYR A 45 -2.41 2.88 -8.60
C TYR A 45 -3.17 1.78 -9.35
N TYR A 46 -3.05 0.53 -8.86
CA TYR A 46 -3.72 -0.65 -9.43
C TYR A 46 -5.13 -0.90 -8.85
N GLY A 47 -5.59 -0.06 -7.93
CA GLY A 47 -6.91 -0.19 -7.32
C GLY A 47 -7.03 -1.26 -6.24
N LEU A 48 -5.92 -1.81 -5.71
CA LEU A 48 -5.96 -2.90 -4.71
C LEU A 48 -6.79 -2.58 -3.46
N HIS A 49 -6.90 -1.31 -3.10
CA HIS A 49 -7.69 -0.85 -1.95
C HIS A 49 -9.21 -0.93 -2.18
N ARG A 50 -9.66 -1.18 -3.41
CA ARG A 50 -11.09 -1.15 -3.80
C ARG A 50 -11.72 -2.51 -3.90
N GLY A 51 -10.93 -3.58 -3.91
CA GLY A 51 -11.46 -4.92 -4.05
C GLY A 51 -10.48 -5.88 -4.73
N PRO A 52 -10.96 -7.08 -5.10
CA PRO A 52 -10.14 -8.08 -5.74
C PRO A 52 -9.51 -7.56 -7.04
N THR A 53 -8.22 -7.82 -7.21
CA THR A 53 -7.47 -7.54 -8.43
C THR A 53 -6.80 -8.82 -8.94
N ARG A 54 -6.33 -8.80 -10.19
CA ARG A 54 -5.46 -9.86 -10.70
C ARG A 54 -4.13 -9.82 -9.94
N CYS A 55 -3.62 -10.99 -9.58
CA CYS A 55 -2.25 -11.18 -9.10
C CYS A 55 -1.55 -12.09 -10.11
N SER A 56 -0.44 -11.73 -10.74
CA SER A 56 0.43 -10.55 -10.62
C SER A 56 -0.13 -9.27 -11.29
N GLN A 57 0.34 -8.09 -10.86
CA GLN A 57 0.17 -6.81 -11.58
C GLN A 57 1.50 -6.44 -12.25
N VAL A 58 1.46 -5.70 -13.37
CA VAL A 58 2.66 -5.27 -14.12
C VAL A 58 2.57 -3.79 -14.49
N GLU A 59 3.71 -3.17 -14.84
CA GLU A 59 3.81 -1.73 -15.08
C GLU A 59 2.89 -1.22 -16.19
N LEU A 60 2.58 -2.09 -17.15
CA LEU A 60 1.68 -1.86 -18.30
C LEU A 60 0.20 -1.88 -17.92
N ASP A 61 -0.16 -2.39 -16.75
CA ASP A 61 -1.55 -2.42 -16.31
C ASP A 61 -2.07 -0.98 -16.17
N PRO A 62 -3.23 -0.64 -16.77
CA PRO A 62 -3.68 0.74 -16.84
C PRO A 62 -4.09 1.24 -15.46
N ARG A 63 -3.82 2.51 -15.17
CA ARG A 63 -4.22 3.15 -13.92
C ARG A 63 -5.73 3.18 -13.77
N ILE A 64 -6.22 3.06 -12.55
CA ILE A 64 -7.64 3.22 -12.24
C ILE A 64 -7.93 4.71 -12.04
N LEU A 65 -8.77 5.30 -12.91
CA LEU A 65 -9.06 6.75 -12.92
C LEU A 65 -10.29 7.17 -12.09
N SER A 66 -11.10 6.21 -11.64
CA SER A 66 -12.30 6.53 -10.85
C SER A 66 -11.90 7.01 -9.44
N GLY A 67 -12.65 7.91 -8.83
CA GLY A 67 -12.41 8.41 -7.47
C GLY A 67 -11.24 9.38 -7.33
N SER A 68 -11.00 9.90 -6.12
CA SER A 68 -9.91 10.83 -5.78
C SER A 68 -8.69 10.08 -5.25
N ASP A 69 -7.54 10.24 -5.89
CA ASP A 69 -6.26 9.71 -5.43
C ASP A 69 -5.12 10.66 -5.84
N PHE A 70 -4.06 10.73 -5.03
CA PHE A 70 -2.93 11.65 -5.25
C PHE A 70 -1.93 11.11 -6.27
N TYR A 71 -2.04 9.85 -6.67
CA TYR A 71 -1.18 9.28 -7.72
C TYR A 71 -1.47 9.83 -9.13
N TYR A 72 -2.60 10.51 -9.35
CA TYR A 72 -2.93 11.12 -10.65
C TYR A 72 -2.05 12.29 -11.04
N ASP A 73 -1.22 12.78 -10.12
CA ASP A 73 -0.32 13.91 -10.37
C ASP A 73 1.00 13.50 -11.03
N GLU A 74 1.16 12.23 -11.38
CA GLU A 74 2.27 11.76 -12.22
C GLU A 74 2.32 12.52 -13.56
N ASP A 75 1.16 12.87 -14.13
CA ASP A 75 1.04 13.59 -15.41
C ASP A 75 1.67 14.99 -15.32
N TYR A 76 1.56 15.65 -14.16
CA TYR A 76 2.14 16.96 -13.92
C TYR A 76 3.67 16.90 -13.92
N LEU A 77 4.23 15.87 -13.28
CA LEU A 77 5.68 15.65 -13.21
C LEU A 77 6.25 15.23 -14.58
N GLN A 78 5.53 14.41 -15.35
CA GLN A 78 5.88 14.08 -16.73
C GLN A 78 5.85 15.31 -17.64
N ALA A 79 4.84 16.18 -17.51
CA ALA A 79 4.74 17.42 -18.26
C ALA A 79 5.88 18.39 -17.91
N PHE A 80 6.22 18.51 -16.62
CA PHE A 80 7.38 19.28 -16.16
C PHE A 80 8.69 18.72 -16.76
N ALA A 81 8.87 17.40 -16.73
CA ALA A 81 10.05 16.76 -17.26
C ALA A 81 10.21 17.00 -18.77
N LYS A 82 9.11 16.88 -19.52
CA LYS A 82 9.07 17.19 -20.96
C LYS A 82 9.40 18.65 -21.24
N LYS A 83 8.85 19.58 -20.46
CA LYS A 83 9.07 21.03 -20.63
C LYS A 83 10.54 21.41 -20.46
N HIS A 84 11.23 20.81 -19.49
CA HIS A 84 12.62 21.12 -19.17
C HIS A 84 13.63 20.16 -19.81
N GLN A 85 13.17 19.21 -20.62
CA GLN A 85 14.00 18.20 -21.29
C GLN A 85 14.83 17.36 -20.30
N ILE A 86 14.24 17.06 -19.14
CA ILE A 86 14.85 16.23 -18.08
C ILE A 86 14.25 14.84 -18.09
N GLY A 87 14.95 13.87 -17.50
CA GLY A 87 14.38 12.54 -17.27
C GLY A 87 13.29 12.56 -16.21
N TRP A 88 12.38 11.60 -16.25
CA TRP A 88 11.45 11.33 -15.16
C TRP A 88 11.41 9.83 -14.88
N ASN A 89 11.07 9.40 -13.67
CA ASN A 89 10.78 8.00 -13.36
C ASN A 89 9.64 7.92 -12.37
N THR A 90 8.79 6.91 -12.49
CA THR A 90 7.78 6.60 -11.48
C THR A 90 8.04 5.21 -10.90
N THR A 91 7.78 5.04 -9.62
CA THR A 91 7.95 3.74 -8.96
C THR A 91 6.73 3.34 -8.17
N ARG A 92 6.33 2.07 -8.21
CA ARG A 92 5.17 1.57 -7.48
C ARG A 92 5.62 0.47 -6.50
N PRO A 93 6.15 0.85 -5.32
CA PRO A 93 6.57 -0.12 -4.33
C PRO A 93 5.40 -0.91 -3.74
N SER A 94 5.66 -2.17 -3.40
CA SER A 94 4.78 -3.01 -2.57
C SER A 94 4.89 -2.65 -1.08
N HIS A 95 4.23 -3.42 -0.20
CA HIS A 95 4.23 -3.19 1.24
C HIS A 95 5.66 -3.14 1.81
N ILE A 96 5.96 -2.11 2.59
CA ILE A 96 7.27 -1.94 3.23
C ILE A 96 7.13 -2.37 4.69
N ALA A 97 7.73 -3.49 5.05
CA ALA A 97 7.93 -3.84 6.46
C ALA A 97 9.31 -3.31 6.89
N GLY A 98 9.33 -2.21 7.66
CA GLY A 98 10.56 -1.67 8.22
C GLY A 98 10.63 -1.87 9.73
N LEU A 99 11.80 -2.29 10.22
CA LEU A 99 12.08 -2.43 11.66
C LEU A 99 12.57 -1.11 12.30
N VAL A 100 12.84 -0.09 11.47
CA VAL A 100 13.38 1.19 11.91
C VAL A 100 12.27 2.24 12.10
N PRO A 101 12.44 3.23 13.01
CA PRO A 101 11.46 4.29 13.26
C PRO A 101 11.10 5.13 12.02
N ASP A 102 11.93 5.08 10.98
CA ASP A 102 11.71 5.72 9.69
C ASP A 102 11.87 4.70 8.53
N PRO A 103 10.83 3.89 8.25
CA PRO A 103 10.91 2.75 7.32
C PRO A 103 11.13 3.14 5.85
N ALA A 104 11.20 4.44 5.52
CA ALA A 104 11.41 4.94 4.17
C ALA A 104 12.74 4.46 3.53
N THR A 105 13.72 4.04 4.35
CA THR A 105 15.08 3.70 3.88
C THR A 105 15.16 2.44 3.01
N ILE A 106 14.23 1.49 3.14
CA ILE A 106 14.29 0.21 2.39
C ILE A 106 14.04 0.42 0.88
N ILE A 107 13.26 1.43 0.48
CA ILE A 107 13.01 1.72 -0.93
C ILE A 107 14.12 2.59 -1.54
N CYS A 108 14.87 3.36 -0.75
CA CYS A 108 15.87 4.30 -1.27
C CYS A 108 16.91 3.65 -2.21
N TYR A 109 17.29 2.39 -1.99
CA TYR A 109 18.27 1.68 -2.83
C TYR A 109 17.74 1.36 -4.25
N PRO A 110 16.60 0.67 -4.43
CA PRO A 110 15.98 0.51 -5.74
C PRO A 110 15.72 1.85 -6.44
N LEU A 111 15.23 2.86 -5.71
CA LEU A 111 14.97 4.19 -6.26
C LEU A 111 16.25 4.87 -6.76
N ALA A 112 17.34 4.77 -6.00
CA ALA A 112 18.63 5.33 -6.39
C ALA A 112 19.14 4.68 -7.70
N ILE A 113 19.02 3.35 -7.84
CA ILE A 113 19.40 2.63 -9.05
C ILE A 113 18.57 3.10 -10.26
N CYS A 114 17.26 3.29 -10.09
CA CYS A 114 16.39 3.82 -11.15
C CYS A 114 16.78 5.24 -11.58
N ILE A 115 17.31 6.09 -10.69
CA ILE A 115 17.69 7.47 -11.00
C ILE A 115 19.06 7.57 -11.69
N VAL A 116 20.04 6.75 -11.27
CA VAL A 116 21.43 6.90 -11.72
C VAL A 116 21.73 6.23 -13.06
N SER A 117 20.92 5.28 -13.51
CA SER A 117 21.15 4.57 -14.76
C SER A 117 20.49 5.30 -15.95
N ASP A 118 21.27 5.59 -17.00
CA ASP A 118 20.73 6.13 -18.24
C ASP A 118 19.72 5.18 -18.91
N ARG A 119 19.84 3.87 -18.65
CA ARG A 119 18.93 2.84 -19.18
C ARG A 119 17.55 2.84 -18.52
N SER A 120 17.44 3.48 -17.37
CA SER A 120 16.20 3.54 -16.59
C SER A 120 15.50 4.90 -16.69
N LYS A 121 15.97 5.85 -17.51
CA LYS A 121 15.31 7.15 -17.69
C LYS A 121 13.94 7.04 -18.36
N SER A 122 12.98 7.84 -17.90
CA SER A 122 11.64 7.98 -18.49
C SER A 122 10.83 6.70 -18.47
N LYS A 123 10.92 5.96 -17.36
CA LYS A 123 10.29 4.65 -17.17
C LYS A 123 9.55 4.56 -15.85
N THR A 124 8.56 3.69 -15.87
CA THR A 124 7.85 3.20 -14.68
C THR A 124 8.51 1.91 -14.22
N PHE A 125 8.66 1.75 -12.90
CA PHE A 125 9.13 0.51 -12.29
C PHE A 125 8.22 0.10 -11.16
N ASP A 126 7.82 -1.15 -11.15
CA ASP A 126 7.23 -1.74 -9.97
C ASP A 126 8.37 -2.28 -9.08
N VAL A 127 8.33 -2.00 -7.78
CA VAL A 127 9.41 -2.35 -6.85
C VAL A 127 8.86 -3.30 -5.79
N SER A 128 9.30 -4.54 -5.82
CA SER A 128 9.05 -5.52 -4.76
C SER A 128 10.33 -6.26 -4.43
N ASP A 129 10.35 -6.90 -3.26
CA ASP A 129 11.38 -7.85 -2.87
C ASP A 129 11.09 -9.28 -3.39
N ASP A 130 10.16 -9.41 -4.35
CA ASP A 130 9.63 -10.67 -4.90
C ASP A 130 9.17 -11.68 -3.82
N SER A 131 8.96 -11.21 -2.60
CA SER A 131 8.57 -12.07 -1.49
C SER A 131 7.05 -12.18 -1.40
N LEU A 132 6.55 -13.39 -1.59
CA LEU A 132 5.14 -13.69 -1.35
C LEU A 132 4.89 -13.80 0.16
N PHE A 133 4.56 -12.68 0.80
CA PHE A 133 4.08 -12.70 2.17
C PHE A 133 2.67 -13.31 2.25
N ALA A 134 2.55 -14.46 2.91
CA ALA A 134 1.27 -15.07 3.20
C ALA A 134 1.12 -15.26 4.71
N TRP A 135 0.05 -14.72 5.29
CA TRP A 135 -0.28 -14.90 6.72
C TRP A 135 -0.23 -16.37 7.14
N GLY A 136 -0.69 -17.31 6.31
CA GLY A 136 -0.64 -18.74 6.62
C GLY A 136 0.77 -19.30 6.82
N LYS A 137 1.77 -18.76 6.10
CA LYS A 137 3.19 -19.12 6.28
C LYS A 137 3.81 -18.42 7.49
N PHE A 138 3.46 -17.15 7.69
CA PHE A 138 3.93 -16.36 8.83
C PHE A 138 3.49 -16.95 10.17
N TRP A 139 2.19 -17.24 10.33
CA TRP A 139 1.66 -17.73 11.60
C TRP A 139 2.28 -19.06 12.02
N ALA A 140 2.48 -19.98 11.07
CA ALA A 140 3.17 -21.24 11.34
C ALA A 140 4.59 -21.02 11.90
N LYS A 141 5.34 -20.05 11.37
CA LYS A 141 6.69 -19.69 11.85
C LYS A 141 6.67 -18.98 13.19
N LEU A 142 5.70 -18.10 13.42
CA LEU A 142 5.56 -17.42 14.70
C LEU A 142 5.21 -18.41 15.81
N THR A 143 4.27 -19.32 15.58
CA THR A 143 3.86 -20.31 16.58
C THR A 143 4.96 -21.32 16.87
N GLU A 144 5.81 -21.66 15.90
CA GLU A 144 7.01 -22.47 16.10
C GLU A 144 7.95 -21.82 17.13
N HIS A 145 8.18 -20.50 17.02
CA HIS A 145 8.99 -19.75 17.98
C HIS A 145 8.43 -19.81 19.41
N PHE A 146 7.11 -19.68 19.55
CA PHE A 146 6.41 -19.75 20.85
C PHE A 146 6.05 -21.17 21.30
N ARG A 147 6.40 -22.20 20.52
CA ARG A 147 6.04 -23.61 20.78
C ARG A 147 4.53 -23.83 20.95
N MET A 148 3.73 -23.12 20.16
CA MET A 148 2.26 -23.21 20.16
C MET A 148 1.76 -24.05 18.97
N PRO A 149 0.65 -24.79 19.12
CA PRO A 149 0.02 -25.48 18.00
C PRO A 149 -0.61 -24.47 17.02
N TRP A 150 -0.53 -24.76 15.72
CA TRP A 150 -1.15 -24.00 14.64
C TRP A 150 -1.80 -24.94 13.63
N THR A 151 -3.08 -24.75 13.36
CA THR A 151 -3.87 -25.59 12.44
C THR A 151 -4.39 -24.83 11.23
N GLY A 152 -4.02 -23.55 11.06
CA GLY A 152 -4.58 -22.70 10.02
C GLY A 152 -5.92 -22.07 10.40
N PRO A 153 -6.53 -21.31 9.47
CA PRO A 153 -7.90 -20.83 9.62
C PRO A 153 -8.88 -22.01 9.66
N ASP A 154 -9.98 -21.83 10.37
CA ASP A 154 -11.05 -22.82 10.48
C ASP A 154 -11.88 -22.82 9.18
N THR A 155 -11.84 -23.92 8.44
CA THR A 155 -12.53 -24.05 7.14
C THR A 155 -13.74 -24.96 7.22
N SER A 156 -14.19 -25.34 8.42
CA SER A 156 -15.39 -26.16 8.57
C SER A 156 -16.65 -25.36 8.22
N ASP A 157 -17.71 -26.07 7.83
CA ASP A 157 -18.99 -25.45 7.43
C ASP A 157 -19.70 -24.77 8.62
N ASP A 158 -19.41 -25.19 9.85
CA ASP A 158 -19.95 -24.61 11.10
C ASP A 158 -19.11 -23.43 11.65
N ALA A 159 -17.99 -23.11 11.00
CA ALA A 159 -17.12 -22.02 11.45
C ALA A 159 -17.83 -20.66 11.36
N SER A 160 -18.03 -20.01 12.52
CA SER A 160 -18.65 -18.69 12.60
C SER A 160 -17.63 -17.58 12.30
N TYR A 161 -17.86 -16.87 11.19
CA TYR A 161 -17.10 -15.69 10.79
C TYR A 161 -18.02 -14.47 10.69
N GLU A 162 -17.55 -13.33 11.18
CA GLU A 162 -18.14 -12.03 10.84
C GLU A 162 -17.59 -11.57 9.49
N THR A 163 -18.47 -11.31 8.53
CA THR A 163 -18.09 -10.85 7.19
C THR A 163 -18.27 -9.34 7.07
N MET A 164 -17.25 -8.67 6.57
CA MET A 164 -17.33 -7.29 6.11
C MET A 164 -17.21 -7.27 4.60
N THR A 165 -18.27 -6.82 3.93
CA THR A 165 -18.33 -6.73 2.47
C THR A 165 -17.74 -5.41 2.02
N ILE A 166 -16.86 -5.46 1.03
CA ILE A 166 -16.39 -4.28 0.31
C ILE A 166 -17.54 -3.80 -0.57
N THR A 167 -17.97 -2.57 -0.36
CA THR A 167 -19.16 -1.99 -1.01
C THR A 167 -18.91 -1.45 -2.42
N HIS A 168 -17.66 -1.46 -2.86
CA HIS A 168 -17.26 -0.96 -4.17
C HIS A 168 -17.09 -2.13 -5.13
N ASP A 169 -17.52 -1.93 -6.37
CA ASP A 169 -17.28 -2.90 -7.44
C ASP A 169 -15.78 -3.17 -7.60
N PRO A 170 -15.38 -4.42 -7.92
CA PRO A 170 -13.99 -4.72 -8.20
C PRO A 170 -13.46 -3.78 -9.29
N PRO A 171 -12.29 -3.14 -9.09
CA PRO A 171 -11.80 -2.05 -9.94
C PRO A 171 -11.60 -2.44 -11.41
N ARG A 172 -11.57 -3.75 -11.72
CA ARG A 172 -11.46 -4.29 -13.08
C ARG A 172 -12.51 -5.37 -13.39
N GLY A 173 -13.57 -5.48 -12.58
CA GLY A 173 -14.63 -6.47 -12.75
C GLY A 173 -14.21 -7.92 -12.47
N TYR A 174 -13.05 -8.14 -11.84
CA TYR A 174 -12.58 -9.48 -11.50
C TYR A 174 -13.24 -10.00 -10.22
N GLY A 175 -13.96 -11.12 -10.33
CA GLY A 175 -14.56 -11.82 -9.20
C GLY A 175 -15.79 -11.11 -8.61
N PRO A 176 -16.43 -11.73 -7.59
CA PRO A 176 -17.52 -11.10 -6.86
C PRO A 176 -17.02 -9.95 -5.97
N LEU A 177 -17.93 -9.20 -5.35
CA LEU A 177 -17.59 -8.20 -4.33
C LEU A 177 -16.66 -8.84 -3.28
N GLY A 178 -15.56 -8.15 -2.99
CA GLY A 178 -14.60 -8.62 -2.00
C GLY A 178 -15.22 -8.67 -0.61
N GLY A 179 -14.85 -9.67 0.19
CA GLY A 179 -15.29 -9.81 1.57
C GLY A 179 -14.13 -10.16 2.47
N LEU A 180 -14.02 -9.48 3.62
CA LEU A 180 -13.09 -9.81 4.68
C LEU A 180 -13.84 -10.57 5.77
N ARG A 181 -13.32 -11.75 6.14
CA ARG A 181 -13.93 -12.61 7.16
C ARG A 181 -13.08 -12.61 8.43
N PHE A 182 -13.71 -12.37 9.57
CA PHE A 182 -13.06 -12.25 10.86
C PHE A 182 -13.68 -13.20 11.87
N ARG A 183 -12.85 -14.02 12.53
CA ARG A 183 -13.26 -14.75 13.74
C ARG A 183 -13.00 -13.92 15.01
N PHE A 184 -12.02 -13.02 14.93
CA PHE A 184 -11.63 -12.11 15.99
C PHE A 184 -11.37 -10.72 15.40
N ARG A 185 -11.75 -9.68 16.14
CA ARG A 185 -11.51 -8.28 15.81
C ARG A 185 -10.90 -7.56 17.00
N LEU A 186 -9.81 -6.86 16.78
CA LEU A 186 -9.18 -5.97 17.75
C LEU A 186 -10.15 -4.91 18.22
N ALA A 187 -11.01 -4.36 17.35
CA ALA A 187 -12.03 -3.38 17.77
C ALA A 187 -13.02 -3.98 18.77
N ARG A 188 -13.43 -5.24 18.56
CA ARG A 188 -14.32 -5.96 19.48
C ARG A 188 -13.62 -6.30 20.79
N TRP A 189 -12.36 -6.74 20.74
CA TRP A 189 -11.56 -7.02 21.93
C TRP A 189 -11.33 -5.75 22.75
N ALA A 190 -10.97 -4.65 22.10
CA ALA A 190 -10.76 -3.37 22.76
C ALA A 190 -12.02 -2.87 23.47
N LYS A 191 -13.22 -3.11 22.92
CA LYS A 191 -14.50 -2.74 23.56
C LYS A 191 -14.86 -3.56 24.82
N ARG A 192 -14.15 -4.64 25.13
CA ARG A 192 -14.48 -5.46 26.30
C ARG A 192 -14.23 -4.70 27.59
N LEU A 193 -15.11 -4.90 28.58
CA LEU A 193 -15.11 -4.14 29.82
C LEU A 193 -13.78 -4.30 30.58
N GLU A 194 -13.23 -5.50 30.61
CA GLU A 194 -11.95 -5.79 31.24
C GLU A 194 -10.78 -5.09 30.55
N VAL A 195 -10.81 -4.98 29.21
CA VAL A 195 -9.77 -4.30 28.44
C VAL A 195 -9.85 -2.79 28.65
N GLN A 196 -11.05 -2.22 28.66
CA GLN A 196 -11.28 -0.81 28.96
C GLN A 196 -10.80 -0.44 30.38
N LYS A 197 -11.11 -1.28 31.38
CA LYS A 197 -10.65 -1.09 32.76
C LYS A 197 -9.13 -1.11 32.85
N ALA A 198 -8.48 -2.14 32.29
CA ALA A 198 -7.03 -2.25 32.29
C ALA A 198 -6.35 -1.04 31.62
N TRP A 199 -6.91 -0.56 30.50
CA TRP A 199 -6.38 0.64 29.84
C TRP A 199 -6.59 1.91 30.64
N ALA A 200 -7.72 2.05 31.36
CA ALA A 200 -7.96 3.20 32.23
C ALA A 200 -6.98 3.25 33.42
N GLU A 201 -6.55 2.09 33.93
CA GLU A 201 -5.57 1.99 35.02
C GLU A 201 -4.15 2.38 34.58
N ILE A 202 -3.78 2.11 33.32
CA ILE A 202 -2.42 2.30 32.80
C ILE A 202 -2.26 3.63 32.03
N ALA A 203 -3.34 4.18 31.48
CA ALA A 203 -3.26 5.37 30.64
C ALA A 203 -3.07 6.68 31.44
N GLU A 204 -1.83 7.18 31.51
CA GLU A 204 -1.52 8.50 32.11
C GLU A 204 -2.24 9.68 31.44
N LYS A 205 -2.59 9.57 30.14
CA LYS A 205 -3.20 10.65 29.34
C LYS A 205 -4.64 10.35 28.87
N GLY A 206 -5.33 9.44 29.57
CA GLY A 206 -6.70 9.04 29.26
C GLY A 206 -6.78 7.88 28.27
N GLY A 207 -7.81 7.04 28.43
CA GLY A 207 -8.04 5.83 27.64
C GLY A 207 -8.34 6.09 26.15
N PHE A 208 -8.84 5.07 25.46
CA PHE A 208 -9.10 5.17 24.02
C PHE A 208 -10.16 6.23 23.70
N ARG A 209 -9.81 7.19 22.85
CA ARG A 209 -10.76 8.23 22.39
C ARG A 209 -11.80 7.69 21.41
N ASP A 210 -11.35 6.86 20.47
CA ASP A 210 -12.21 6.26 19.44
C ASP A 210 -11.67 4.86 19.09
N ILE A 211 -12.27 3.85 19.73
CA ILE A 211 -11.85 2.44 19.62
C ILE A 211 -12.06 1.92 18.20
N ASP A 212 -13.21 2.24 17.59
CA ASP A 212 -13.55 1.73 16.26
C ASP A 212 -12.63 2.33 15.19
N ARG A 213 -12.30 3.62 15.31
CA ARG A 213 -11.35 4.24 14.40
C ARG A 213 -9.95 3.66 14.51
N VAL A 214 -9.43 3.50 15.73
CA VAL A 214 -8.04 3.03 15.95
C VAL A 214 -7.92 1.56 15.61
N PHE A 215 -8.75 0.72 16.21
CA PHE A 215 -8.64 -0.73 16.07
C PHE A 215 -9.35 -1.28 14.84
N GLY A 216 -10.37 -0.60 14.30
CA GLY A 216 -10.98 -0.98 13.02
C GLY A 216 -10.01 -0.80 11.85
N PHE A 217 -9.18 0.25 11.87
CA PHE A 217 -8.09 0.39 10.90
C PHE A 217 -7.02 -0.71 11.07
N ALA A 218 -6.69 -1.07 12.32
CA ALA A 218 -5.76 -2.17 12.59
C ALA A 218 -6.33 -3.53 12.11
N ASP A 219 -7.62 -3.78 12.33
CA ASP A 219 -8.33 -4.96 11.84
C ASP A 219 -8.24 -5.06 10.30
N LEU A 220 -8.48 -3.95 9.59
CA LEU A 220 -8.31 -3.88 8.13
C LEU A 220 -6.88 -4.14 7.69
N SER A 221 -5.91 -3.50 8.36
CA SER A 221 -4.48 -3.58 8.00
C SER A 221 -3.92 -4.99 8.16
N ILE A 222 -4.41 -5.74 9.16
CA ILE A 222 -4.01 -7.14 9.37
C ILE A 222 -4.76 -8.06 8.40
N ALA A 223 -6.04 -7.81 8.12
CA ALA A 223 -6.84 -8.67 7.26
C ALA A 223 -6.49 -8.55 5.77
N MET A 224 -6.00 -7.39 5.33
CA MET A 224 -5.62 -7.17 3.94
C MET A 224 -4.23 -7.75 3.65
N ASN A 225 -4.19 -8.78 2.80
CA ASN A 225 -2.96 -9.19 2.12
C ASN A 225 -2.84 -8.40 0.81
N PHE A 226 -2.08 -7.30 0.81
CA PHE A 226 -1.62 -6.69 -0.44
C PHE A 226 -0.45 -7.51 -1.00
N LEU A 227 -0.75 -8.73 -1.44
CA LEU A 227 0.18 -9.56 -2.19
C LEU A 227 0.34 -8.92 -3.57
N ILE A 228 1.50 -8.32 -3.82
CA ILE A 228 1.88 -7.87 -5.15
C ILE A 228 3.01 -8.78 -5.62
N GLU A 229 2.68 -9.75 -6.44
CA GLU A 229 3.67 -10.32 -7.33
C GLU A 229 3.90 -9.30 -8.45
N ILE A 230 5.15 -8.87 -8.61
CA ILE A 230 5.59 -7.95 -9.66
C ILE A 230 6.51 -8.76 -10.54
N SER A 231 5.93 -9.47 -11.51
CA SER A 231 6.71 -10.22 -12.48
C SER A 231 7.26 -9.25 -13.52
N GLY A 232 8.53 -8.88 -13.39
CA GLY A 232 9.31 -8.30 -14.47
C GLY A 232 9.52 -9.31 -15.60
N LYS A 233 8.53 -9.47 -16.48
CA LYS A 233 8.73 -10.09 -17.79
C LYS A 233 8.33 -9.11 -18.89
N PRO A 234 9.27 -8.32 -19.43
CA PRO A 234 9.39 -8.30 -20.87
C PRO A 234 10.03 -9.63 -21.28
N SER A 235 9.47 -10.29 -22.28
CA SER A 235 10.11 -11.42 -22.97
C SER A 235 11.56 -11.07 -23.36
N LEU A 236 12.52 -11.49 -22.55
CA LEU A 236 13.95 -11.54 -22.88
C LEU A 236 14.49 -12.85 -22.32
N ASN A 237 14.25 -13.90 -23.10
CA ASN A 237 14.83 -15.23 -22.91
C ASN A 237 16.32 -15.14 -23.29
N VAL A 238 17.17 -14.75 -22.34
CA VAL A 238 18.63 -14.83 -22.49
C VAL A 238 19.07 -16.18 -21.91
N ASN A 239 18.64 -17.27 -22.55
CA ASN A 239 19.14 -18.65 -22.35
C ASN A 239 18.63 -19.57 -23.47
N ARG A 240 18.95 -19.20 -24.72
CA ARG A 240 19.24 -20.16 -25.78
C ARG A 240 20.54 -19.72 -26.44
N ALA A 241 21.64 -20.20 -25.85
CA ALA A 241 22.78 -20.56 -26.65
C ALA A 241 22.44 -21.92 -27.30
N ASP A 242 22.82 -22.04 -28.56
CA ASP A 242 22.72 -23.17 -29.49
C ASP A 242 21.37 -23.35 -30.22
#